data_AF-A0A7V3M5Y5-F1
#
_entry.id   AF-A0A7V3M5Y5-F1
#
_cell.length_a   1.000
_cell.length_b   1.000
_cell.length_c   1.000
_cell.angle_alpha   90.00
_cell.angle_beta   90.00
_cell.angle_gamma   90.00
#
_symmetry.space_group_name_H-M   'P 1'
#
loop_
_entity.id
_entity.type
_entity.pdbx_description
1 polymer ?
#
loop_
_entity_poly.entity_id
_entity_poly.type
_entity_poly.pdbx_seq_one_letter_code
_entity_poly.pdbx_strand_id
1 'polypeptide(L)'
;MNILREVLKNEVYPALGCTEPVSIAYACAMAGKLVKNKNIDDISIEITLDPGTYKNGYAVNLPNTNNKKGNYLAAGLGFLISKPELRYKIFSNADETMIKKAEKMIKQGRIKIEIDYTKKEIFVEVEIKNKKEKSVCILSHTHFDVSLLSYNDKILKSRKKSTNKEMNYREFLKNLKLSELIEIADKTSDKDLSYIEEGINMNLKIAEEGLKLDKTGKILKKIYDNSELYSKAKIVCSAATDARMYGLPMPVMSSGQSGNQGVVAILLPYLYGTHKKIDKKKIIKSIALAHLINSYIKTYLGELSP
;
A
#
# COMPACT_ATOMS: atom_id res chain seq x y z
N MET A 1 10.54 10.53 -21.73
CA MET A 1 9.98 9.79 -20.57
C MET A 1 8.53 9.47 -20.88
N ASN A 2 8.11 8.20 -20.83
CA ASN A 2 6.68 7.85 -20.96
C ASN A 2 6.06 7.95 -19.55
N ILE A 3 5.43 9.08 -19.26
CA ILE A 3 4.95 9.40 -17.91
C ILE A 3 3.89 8.42 -17.41
N LEU A 4 3.01 7.93 -18.29
CA LEU A 4 2.03 6.90 -17.91
C LEU A 4 2.72 5.63 -17.43
N ARG A 5 3.78 5.17 -18.11
CA ARG A 5 4.53 3.99 -17.69
C ARG A 5 5.21 4.19 -16.34
N GLU A 6 5.73 5.38 -16.07
CA GLU A 6 6.30 5.69 -14.74
C GLU A 6 5.21 5.67 -13.66
N VAL A 7 4.03 6.23 -13.91
CA VAL A 7 2.91 6.17 -12.98
C VAL A 7 2.46 4.72 -12.75
N LEU A 8 2.26 3.95 -13.83
CA LEU A 8 1.83 2.55 -13.72
C LEU A 8 2.85 1.72 -12.93
N LYS A 9 4.14 1.84 -13.27
CA LYS A 9 5.22 1.09 -12.62
C LYS A 9 5.36 1.40 -11.13
N ASN A 10 5.23 2.67 -10.73
CA ASN A 10 5.58 3.11 -9.38
C ASN A 10 4.36 3.25 -8.45
N GLU A 11 3.14 3.34 -8.99
CA GLU A 11 1.95 3.72 -8.20
C GLU A 11 0.72 2.84 -8.43
N VAL A 12 0.72 2.00 -9.46
CA VAL A 12 -0.39 1.12 -9.84
C VAL A 12 0.12 -0.31 -9.82
N TYR A 13 0.00 -0.98 -8.69
CA TYR A 13 0.49 -2.35 -8.50
C TYR A 13 -0.45 -3.16 -7.59
N PRO A 14 -0.39 -4.51 -7.66
CA PRO A 14 -1.18 -5.35 -6.76
C PRO A 14 -0.77 -5.13 -5.29
N ALA A 15 -1.69 -4.62 -4.47
CA ALA A 15 -1.48 -4.33 -3.05
C ALA A 15 -2.35 -5.24 -2.17
N LEU A 16 -1.75 -5.84 -1.13
CA LEU A 16 -2.41 -6.72 -0.18
C LEU A 16 -2.62 -5.98 1.16
N GLY A 17 -3.88 -5.78 1.57
CA GLY A 17 -4.21 -5.07 2.80
C GLY A 17 -3.84 -3.58 2.79
N CYS A 18 -3.76 -2.97 3.98
CA CYS A 18 -3.38 -1.59 4.19
C CYS A 18 -1.86 -1.39 4.01
N THR A 19 -1.44 -0.31 3.36
CA THR A 19 -0.04 -0.09 2.96
C THR A 19 0.87 0.32 4.11
N GLU A 20 0.32 0.99 5.12
CA GLU A 20 1.03 1.54 6.26
C GLU A 20 1.50 0.44 7.24
N PRO A 21 0.67 -0.55 7.63
CA PRO A 21 1.19 -1.73 8.33
C PRO A 21 2.19 -2.52 7.50
N VAL A 22 2.02 -2.56 6.17
CA VAL A 22 2.97 -3.24 5.28
C VAL A 22 4.33 -2.53 5.27
N SER A 23 4.39 -1.19 5.27
CA SER A 23 5.66 -0.46 5.35
C SER A 23 6.37 -0.68 6.70
N ILE A 24 5.62 -0.74 7.80
CA ILE A 24 6.17 -1.10 9.12
C ILE A 24 6.76 -2.52 9.09
N ALA A 25 5.99 -3.49 8.61
CA ALA A 25 6.45 -4.86 8.48
C ALA A 25 7.68 -4.98 7.56
N TYR A 26 7.70 -4.23 6.45
CA TYR A 26 8.84 -4.18 5.53
C TYR A 26 10.09 -3.61 6.20
N ALA A 27 9.98 -2.50 6.94
CA ALA A 27 11.11 -1.93 7.70
C ALA A 27 11.66 -2.94 8.73
N CYS A 28 10.77 -3.61 9.48
CA CYS A 28 11.14 -4.67 10.42
C CYS A 28 11.79 -5.87 9.72
N ALA A 29 11.35 -6.24 8.52
CA ALA A 29 11.97 -7.33 7.75
C ALA A 29 13.36 -6.95 7.23
N MET A 30 13.53 -5.70 6.77
CA MET A 30 14.83 -5.16 6.32
C MET A 30 15.84 -5.18 7.47
N ALA A 31 15.49 -4.61 8.63
CA ALA A 31 16.33 -4.59 9.82
C ALA A 31 16.56 -6.01 10.37
N GLY A 32 15.49 -6.82 10.45
CA GLY A 32 15.52 -8.18 11.00
C GLY A 32 16.31 -9.18 10.17
N LYS A 33 16.50 -8.92 8.86
CA LYS A 33 17.34 -9.75 7.98
C LYS A 33 18.82 -9.65 8.33
N LEU A 34 19.24 -8.54 8.96
CA LEU A 34 20.63 -8.30 9.34
C LEU A 34 21.00 -8.95 10.68
N VAL A 35 20.02 -9.12 11.58
CA VAL A 35 20.21 -9.73 12.90
C VAL A 35 20.32 -11.25 12.76
N LYS A 36 21.41 -11.83 13.26
CA LYS A 36 21.69 -13.26 13.17
C LYS A 36 20.93 -14.05 14.23
N ASN A 37 20.93 -13.60 15.48
CA ASN A 37 20.16 -14.25 16.54
C ASN A 37 18.71 -13.74 16.56
N LYS A 38 17.79 -14.58 16.10
CA LYS A 38 16.34 -14.28 16.04
C LYS A 38 15.55 -14.80 17.23
N ASN A 39 16.20 -15.10 18.36
CA ASN A 39 15.49 -15.48 19.58
C ASN A 39 14.61 -14.33 20.06
N ILE A 40 13.29 -14.52 20.03
CA ILE A 40 12.31 -13.49 20.36
C ILE A 40 12.41 -13.00 21.81
N ASP A 41 12.90 -13.85 22.73
CA ASP A 41 13.04 -13.50 24.15
C ASP A 41 14.26 -12.58 24.42
N ASP A 42 15.16 -12.41 23.44
CA ASP A 42 16.34 -11.54 23.52
C ASP A 42 16.24 -10.28 22.67
N ILE A 43 15.18 -10.14 21.88
CA ILE A 43 15.00 -9.07 20.91
C ILE A 43 14.15 -7.95 21.50
N SER A 44 14.50 -6.71 21.15
CA SER A 44 13.67 -5.52 21.31
C SER A 44 13.54 -4.83 19.96
N ILE A 45 12.34 -4.40 19.63
CA ILE A 45 11.98 -3.65 18.42
C ILE A 45 11.42 -2.31 18.87
N GLU A 46 12.14 -1.23 18.59
CA GLU A 46 11.72 0.15 18.82
C GLU A 46 11.37 0.78 17.47
N ILE A 47 10.21 1.43 17.42
CA ILE A 47 9.66 1.96 16.17
C ILE A 47 9.25 3.41 16.39
N THR A 48 9.69 4.29 15.50
CA THR A 48 9.26 5.68 15.48
C THR A 48 8.51 5.93 14.18
N LEU A 49 7.26 6.41 14.28
CA LEU A 49 6.39 6.65 13.13
C LEU A 49 6.01 8.12 13.02
N ASP A 50 5.76 8.58 11.80
CA ASP A 50 4.97 9.81 11.61
C ASP A 50 3.49 9.59 12.05
N PRO A 51 2.75 10.67 12.38
CA PRO A 51 1.37 10.56 12.83
C PRO A 51 0.42 9.88 11.83
N GLY A 52 0.63 10.09 10.53
CA GLY A 52 -0.25 9.55 9.48
C GLY A 52 -0.05 8.05 9.29
N THR A 53 1.19 7.57 9.25
CA THR A 53 1.49 6.13 9.22
C THR A 53 0.95 5.42 10.47
N TYR A 54 1.12 6.02 11.65
CA TYR A 54 0.54 5.48 12.88
C TYR A 54 -0.99 5.38 12.79
N LYS A 55 -1.67 6.49 12.46
CA LYS A 55 -3.15 6.59 12.33
C LYS A 55 -3.69 5.54 11.36
N ASN A 56 -3.14 5.48 10.15
CA ASN A 56 -3.66 4.63 9.08
C ASN A 56 -3.44 3.14 9.34
N GLY A 57 -2.39 2.78 10.09
CA GLY A 57 -2.11 1.39 10.46
C GLY A 57 -2.66 0.95 11.82
N TYR A 58 -3.22 1.86 12.63
CA TYR A 58 -3.53 1.62 14.04
C TYR A 58 -4.44 0.40 14.30
N ALA A 59 -5.56 0.29 13.58
CA ALA A 59 -6.59 -0.71 13.85
C ALA A 59 -7.05 -1.51 12.62
N VAL A 60 -6.30 -1.44 11.52
CA VAL A 60 -6.62 -2.15 10.28
C VAL A 60 -6.25 -3.62 10.37
N ASN A 61 -7.07 -4.49 9.76
CA ASN A 61 -6.82 -5.93 9.72
C ASN A 61 -5.60 -6.24 8.84
N LEU A 62 -4.81 -7.21 9.27
CA LEU A 62 -3.64 -7.68 8.53
C LEU A 62 -4.02 -8.94 7.71
N PRO A 63 -3.66 -9.00 6.43
CA PRO A 63 -3.90 -10.18 5.59
C PRO A 63 -3.29 -11.46 6.19
N ASN A 64 -3.96 -12.60 6.02
CA ASN A 64 -3.51 -13.92 6.52
C ASN A 64 -3.28 -14.00 8.05
N THR A 65 -3.95 -13.16 8.84
CA THR A 65 -3.78 -13.16 10.30
C THR A 65 -5.04 -13.54 11.08
N ASN A 66 -6.06 -14.14 10.46
CA ASN A 66 -7.34 -14.46 11.11
C ASN A 66 -7.96 -13.24 11.81
N ASN A 67 -8.08 -12.13 11.07
CA ASN A 67 -8.65 -10.85 11.54
C ASN A 67 -7.88 -10.14 12.66
N LYS A 68 -6.61 -10.50 12.89
CA LYS A 68 -5.74 -9.71 13.77
C LYS A 68 -5.32 -8.42 13.07
N LYS A 69 -4.94 -7.42 13.86
CA LYS A 69 -4.88 -6.02 13.42
C LYS A 69 -3.77 -5.23 14.11
N GLY A 70 -3.39 -4.13 13.47
CA GLY A 70 -2.61 -3.05 14.07
C GLY A 70 -1.10 -3.12 13.87
N ASN A 71 -0.46 -1.97 14.10
CA ASN A 71 0.96 -1.72 13.84
C ASN A 71 1.91 -2.64 14.62
N TYR A 72 1.59 -2.94 15.89
CA TYR A 72 2.40 -3.81 16.73
C TYR A 72 2.53 -5.22 16.16
N LEU A 73 1.42 -5.79 15.69
CA LEU A 73 1.43 -7.11 15.07
C LEU A 73 2.15 -7.09 13.73
N ALA A 74 1.96 -6.03 12.93
CA ALA A 74 2.66 -5.84 11.67
C ALA A 74 4.19 -5.84 11.85
N ALA A 75 4.68 -5.13 12.87
CA ALA A 75 6.09 -5.10 13.21
C ALA A 75 6.64 -6.48 13.60
N GLY A 76 5.97 -7.18 14.52
CA GLY A 76 6.37 -8.51 14.96
C GLY A 76 6.40 -9.52 13.82
N LEU A 77 5.37 -9.52 12.97
CA LEU A 77 5.33 -10.37 11.78
C LEU A 77 6.41 -9.99 10.77
N GLY A 78 6.65 -8.71 10.53
CA GLY A 78 7.73 -8.24 9.65
C GLY A 78 9.10 -8.78 10.08
N PHE A 79 9.41 -8.68 11.38
CA PHE A 79 10.64 -9.23 11.96
C PHE A 79 10.74 -10.76 11.80
N LEU A 80 9.66 -11.49 12.11
CA LEU A 80 9.65 -12.96 12.05
C LEU A 80 9.73 -13.48 10.61
N ILE A 81 9.02 -12.84 9.68
CA ILE A 81 9.02 -13.19 8.25
C ILE A 81 10.39 -12.88 7.66
N SER A 82 10.96 -11.69 7.92
CA SER A 82 12.33 -11.30 7.53
C SER A 82 12.68 -11.50 6.05
N LYS A 83 11.67 -11.39 5.18
CA LYS A 83 11.78 -11.52 3.72
C LYS A 83 11.38 -10.21 3.05
N PRO A 84 12.22 -9.15 3.11
CA PRO A 84 11.90 -7.85 2.53
C PRO A 84 11.64 -7.90 1.02
N GLU A 85 12.17 -8.90 0.32
CA GLU A 85 11.88 -9.15 -1.10
C GLU A 85 10.37 -9.32 -1.42
N LEU A 86 9.54 -9.67 -0.43
CA LEU A 86 8.08 -9.77 -0.59
C LEU A 86 7.39 -8.42 -0.72
N ARG A 87 8.02 -7.32 -0.26
CA ARG A 87 7.50 -5.93 -0.32
C ARG A 87 6.01 -5.85 0.07
N TYR A 88 5.15 -5.50 -0.89
CA TYR A 88 3.69 -5.32 -0.72
C TYR A 88 2.94 -6.59 -0.32
N LYS A 89 3.57 -7.75 -0.50
CA LYS A 89 3.01 -9.07 -0.20
C LYS A 89 3.60 -9.65 1.08
N ILE A 90 4.27 -8.89 1.93
CA ILE A 90 4.98 -9.43 3.09
C ILE A 90 4.12 -10.36 3.97
N PHE A 91 2.84 -10.04 4.15
CA PHE A 91 1.91 -10.88 4.91
C PHE A 91 1.44 -12.16 4.19
N SER A 92 1.85 -12.42 2.94
CA SER A 92 1.59 -13.71 2.27
C SER A 92 2.22 -14.89 2.98
N ASN A 93 3.24 -14.63 3.80
CA ASN A 93 4.01 -15.64 4.53
C ASN A 93 3.70 -15.65 6.03
N ALA A 94 2.65 -14.95 6.48
CA ALA A 94 2.20 -15.04 7.86
C ALA A 94 1.54 -16.41 8.12
N ASP A 95 1.90 -17.04 9.23
CA ASP A 95 1.30 -18.27 9.72
C ASP A 95 0.92 -18.16 11.21
N GLU A 96 0.15 -19.13 11.71
CA GLU A 96 -0.35 -19.10 13.09
C GLU A 96 0.78 -19.15 14.14
N THR A 97 1.90 -19.80 13.83
CA THR A 97 3.06 -19.86 14.73
C THR A 97 3.73 -18.49 14.83
N MET A 98 3.93 -17.81 13.71
CA MET A 98 4.46 -16.45 13.67
C MET A 98 3.53 -15.47 14.36
N ILE A 99 2.22 -15.59 14.17
CA ILE A 99 1.21 -14.75 14.85
C ILE A 99 1.32 -14.91 16.37
N LYS A 100 1.32 -16.15 16.88
CA LYS A 100 1.47 -16.42 18.33
C LYS A 100 2.78 -15.86 18.90
N LYS A 101 3.89 -15.99 18.15
CA LYS A 101 5.20 -15.42 18.55
C LYS A 101 5.16 -13.89 18.59
N ALA A 102 4.60 -13.25 17.56
CA ALA A 102 4.47 -11.80 17.52
C ALA A 102 3.58 -11.30 18.68
N GLU A 103 2.46 -11.95 18.97
CA GLU A 103 1.62 -11.63 20.13
C GLU A 103 2.36 -11.81 21.46
N LYS A 104 3.20 -12.84 21.61
CA LYS A 104 4.06 -13.02 22.78
C LYS A 104 5.03 -11.85 22.94
N MET A 105 5.70 -11.43 21.85
CA MET A 105 6.62 -10.27 21.86
C MET A 105 5.91 -8.98 22.30
N ILE A 106 4.68 -8.76 21.82
CA ILE A 106 3.86 -7.61 22.21
C ILE A 106 3.53 -7.66 23.71
N LYS A 107 3.04 -8.81 24.20
CA LYS A 107 2.68 -9.00 25.62
C LYS A 107 3.88 -8.82 26.57
N GLN A 108 5.09 -9.19 26.12
CA GLN A 108 6.33 -9.02 26.86
C GLN A 108 6.93 -7.60 26.75
N GLY A 109 6.25 -6.66 26.08
CA GLY A 109 6.74 -5.29 25.90
C GLY A 109 8.00 -5.19 25.04
N ARG A 110 8.26 -6.18 24.17
CA ARG A 110 9.44 -6.21 23.29
C ARG A 110 9.29 -5.33 22.06
N ILE A 111 8.06 -4.96 21.70
CA ILE A 111 7.75 -4.07 20.60
C ILE A 111 7.21 -2.77 21.18
N LYS A 112 7.88 -1.65 20.90
CA LYS A 112 7.46 -0.32 21.32
C LYS A 112 7.29 0.57 20.10
N ILE A 113 6.24 1.38 20.11
CA ILE A 113 5.94 2.33 19.04
C ILE A 113 5.80 3.71 19.67
N GLU A 114 6.59 4.66 19.16
CA GLU A 114 6.52 6.08 19.47
C GLU A 114 6.12 6.88 18.22
N ILE A 115 5.51 8.04 18.45
CA ILE A 115 5.04 8.93 17.37
C ILE A 115 5.89 10.19 17.42
N ASP A 116 6.60 10.46 16.33
CA ASP A 116 7.35 11.70 16.16
C ASP A 116 6.52 12.70 15.35
N TYR A 117 5.85 13.61 16.06
CA TYR A 117 5.02 14.66 15.48
C TYR A 117 5.80 15.72 14.69
N THR A 118 7.15 15.72 14.77
CA THR A 118 7.98 16.60 13.94
C THR A 118 8.18 16.05 12.53
N LYS A 119 7.97 14.74 12.32
CA LYS A 119 8.06 14.12 11.00
C LYS A 119 6.80 14.39 10.20
N LYS A 120 7.00 14.59 8.90
CA LYS A 120 5.96 14.81 7.89
C LYS A 120 6.13 13.77 6.79
N GLU A 121 5.06 13.55 6.03
CA GLU A 121 4.99 12.47 5.02
C GLU A 121 5.24 11.10 5.68
N ILE A 122 5.60 10.10 4.89
CA ILE A 122 5.93 8.77 5.41
C ILE A 122 7.27 8.82 6.15
N PHE A 123 7.26 8.41 7.41
CA PHE A 123 8.46 8.12 8.20
C PHE A 123 8.24 6.86 9.03
N VAL A 124 9.12 5.88 8.83
CA VAL A 124 9.15 4.63 9.60
C VAL A 124 10.59 4.34 9.96
N GLU A 125 10.97 4.60 11.20
CA GLU A 125 12.24 4.18 11.75
C GLU A 125 12.03 2.95 12.60
N VAL A 126 12.80 1.89 12.32
CA VAL A 126 12.81 0.65 13.08
C VAL A 126 14.22 0.38 13.56
N GLU A 127 14.38 0.26 14.87
CA GLU A 127 15.57 -0.24 15.52
C GLU A 127 15.29 -1.63 16.10
N ILE A 128 16.09 -2.62 15.70
CA ILE A 128 16.04 -3.97 16.26
C ILE A 128 17.35 -4.24 16.98
N LYS A 129 17.28 -4.58 18.27
CA LYS A 129 18.46 -4.85 19.09
C LYS A 129 18.34 -6.11 19.92
N ASN A 130 19.48 -6.76 20.12
CA ASN A 130 19.71 -7.76 21.16
C ASN A 130 21.00 -7.37 21.91
N LYS A 131 21.50 -8.24 22.81
CA LYS A 131 22.71 -7.94 23.62
C LYS A 131 23.99 -7.67 22.80
N LYS A 132 24.06 -8.10 21.53
CA LYS A 132 25.28 -8.07 20.70
C LYS A 132 25.10 -7.36 19.37
N GLU A 133 23.86 -7.23 18.91
CA GLU A 133 23.53 -6.79 17.56
C GLU A 133 22.51 -5.67 17.63
N LYS A 134 22.71 -4.67 16.76
CA LYS A 134 21.76 -3.59 16.51
C LYS A 134 21.62 -3.39 15.01
N SER A 135 20.39 -3.34 14.51
CA SER A 135 20.10 -2.94 13.13
C SER A 135 19.08 -1.82 13.11
N VAL A 136 19.26 -0.88 12.19
CA VAL A 136 18.33 0.24 12.00
C VAL A 136 17.93 0.30 10.54
N CYS A 137 16.62 0.45 10.29
CA CYS A 137 16.07 0.72 8.98
C CYS A 137 15.18 1.96 9.07
N ILE A 138 15.41 2.94 8.20
CA ILE A 138 14.55 4.12 8.08
C ILE A 138 13.95 4.13 6.68
N LEU A 139 12.63 4.20 6.63
CA LEU A 139 11.86 4.51 5.44
C LEU A 139 11.42 5.97 5.48
N SER A 140 11.54 6.66 4.35
CA SER A 140 11.06 8.04 4.21
C SER A 140 10.57 8.32 2.81
N HIS A 141 9.72 9.33 2.62
CA HIS A 141 9.14 9.76 1.33
C HIS A 141 8.11 8.82 0.71
N THR A 142 8.39 7.52 0.65
CA THR A 142 7.42 6.50 0.18
C THR A 142 7.41 5.28 1.10
N HIS A 143 6.40 4.44 0.97
CA HIS A 143 6.20 3.24 1.80
C HIS A 143 7.35 2.22 1.77
N PHE A 144 8.29 2.31 0.81
CA PHE A 144 9.38 1.34 0.63
C PHE A 144 10.74 2.00 0.29
N ASP A 145 10.85 3.33 0.35
CA ASP A 145 12.12 4.01 0.09
C ASP A 145 13.00 4.00 1.34
N VAL A 146 13.95 3.06 1.36
CA VAL A 146 14.94 2.89 2.43
C VAL A 146 15.98 4.00 2.36
N SER A 147 15.85 5.00 3.23
CA SER A 147 16.78 6.14 3.34
C SER A 147 18.00 5.85 4.20
N LEU A 148 17.88 4.94 5.16
CA LEU A 148 18.99 4.41 5.95
C LEU A 148 18.80 2.91 6.23
N LEU A 149 19.89 2.16 6.12
CA LEU A 149 20.00 0.80 6.63
C LEU A 149 21.39 0.63 7.26
N SER A 150 21.46 0.27 8.53
CA SER A 150 22.71 0.04 9.26
C SER A 150 22.67 -1.23 10.10
N TYR A 151 23.85 -1.77 10.40
CA TYR A 151 24.06 -2.92 11.28
C TYR A 151 25.33 -2.72 12.10
N ASN A 152 25.23 -2.78 13.42
CA ASN A 152 26.31 -2.51 14.38
C ASN A 152 27.08 -1.24 14.01
N ASP A 153 26.33 -0.14 13.88
CA ASP A 153 26.79 1.21 13.53
C ASP A 153 27.43 1.35 12.13
N LYS A 154 27.57 0.26 11.38
CA LYS A 154 28.01 0.30 9.98
C LYS A 154 26.83 0.57 9.06
N ILE A 155 26.89 1.69 8.34
CA ILE A 155 25.92 2.03 7.30
C ILE A 155 26.10 1.09 6.10
N LEU A 156 25.04 0.35 5.75
CA LEU A 156 24.98 -0.54 4.58
C LEU A 156 24.31 0.15 3.38
N LYS A 157 23.30 0.97 3.66
CA LYS A 157 22.63 1.82 2.68
C LYS A 157 22.34 3.16 3.33
N SER A 158 22.65 4.23 2.62
CA SER A 158 22.18 5.57 2.95
C SER A 158 21.82 6.27 1.65
N ARG A 159 20.70 6.97 1.64
CA ARG A 159 20.34 7.82 0.52
C ARG A 159 21.37 8.94 0.43
N LYS A 160 22.30 8.82 -0.54
CA LYS A 160 23.11 9.96 -0.95
C LYS A 160 22.15 11.04 -1.43
N LYS A 161 22.31 12.29 -0.98
CA LYS A 161 21.66 13.44 -1.64
C LYS A 161 22.05 13.37 -3.12
N SER A 162 21.11 12.97 -3.98
CA SER A 162 21.41 12.84 -5.40
C SER A 162 21.67 14.23 -5.96
N THR A 163 22.90 14.48 -6.40
CA THR A 163 23.29 15.68 -7.14
C THR A 163 22.85 15.62 -8.61
N ASN A 164 22.39 14.46 -9.09
CA ASN A 164 21.84 14.30 -10.44
C ASN A 164 20.33 14.56 -10.44
N LYS A 165 19.94 15.67 -11.10
CA LYS A 165 18.59 15.98 -11.57
C LYS A 165 18.19 15.03 -12.71
N GLU A 166 18.10 13.71 -12.46
CA GLU A 166 17.10 12.98 -13.23
C GLU A 166 15.76 13.58 -12.82
N MET A 167 15.05 14.22 -13.76
CA MET A 167 13.75 14.79 -13.48
C MET A 167 12.87 13.69 -12.90
N ASN A 168 12.59 13.80 -11.61
CA ASN A 168 11.63 12.94 -10.93
C ASN A 168 10.34 13.00 -11.75
N TYR A 169 9.81 11.86 -12.18
CA TYR A 169 8.62 11.81 -13.02
C TYR A 169 7.46 12.61 -12.37
N ARG A 170 7.45 12.74 -11.04
CA ARG A 170 6.51 13.57 -10.29
C ARG A 170 6.72 15.06 -10.46
N GLU A 171 7.96 15.54 -10.54
CA GLU A 171 8.24 16.94 -10.86
C GLU A 171 7.79 17.27 -12.28
N PHE A 172 8.01 16.37 -13.23
CA PHE A 172 7.47 16.52 -14.57
C PHE A 172 5.94 16.53 -14.56
N LEU A 173 5.32 15.55 -13.89
CA LEU A 173 3.87 15.42 -13.78
C LEU A 173 3.23 16.67 -13.18
N LYS A 174 3.85 17.26 -12.14
CA LYS A 174 3.38 18.48 -11.47
C LYS A 174 3.25 19.67 -12.41
N ASN A 175 4.06 19.72 -13.48
CA ASN A 175 4.08 20.82 -14.44
C ASN A 175 3.18 20.60 -15.67
N LEU A 176 2.51 19.44 -15.78
CA LEU A 176 1.61 19.15 -16.90
C LEU A 176 0.22 19.79 -16.71
N LYS A 177 -0.39 20.19 -17.81
CA LYS A 177 -1.80 20.60 -17.89
C LYS A 177 -2.70 19.37 -18.05
N LEU A 178 -3.97 19.52 -17.66
CA LEU A 178 -4.96 18.47 -17.82
C LEU A 178 -5.11 17.99 -19.27
N SER A 179 -5.04 18.90 -20.25
CA SER A 179 -5.08 18.55 -21.68
C SER A 179 -3.94 17.61 -22.07
N GLU A 180 -2.74 17.81 -21.54
CA GLU A 180 -1.59 16.96 -21.81
C GLU A 180 -1.77 15.57 -21.18
N LEU A 181 -2.35 15.49 -19.97
CA LEU A 181 -2.68 14.20 -19.35
C LEU A 181 -3.69 13.39 -20.19
N ILE A 182 -4.68 14.07 -20.77
CA ILE A 182 -5.65 13.46 -21.69
C ILE A 182 -4.93 12.91 -22.92
N GLU A 183 -4.06 13.71 -23.56
CA GLU A 183 -3.29 13.26 -24.73
C GLU A 183 -2.38 12.06 -24.42
N ILE A 184 -1.76 12.04 -23.24
CA ILE A 184 -0.94 10.91 -22.79
C ILE A 184 -1.79 9.65 -22.65
N ALA A 185 -2.96 9.76 -22.02
CA ALA A 185 -3.89 8.63 -21.87
C ALA A 185 -4.43 8.14 -23.24
N ASP A 186 -4.64 9.05 -24.19
CA ASP A 186 -5.08 8.68 -25.53
C ASP A 186 -4.02 7.91 -26.33
N LYS A 187 -2.74 8.14 -26.04
CA LYS A 187 -1.58 7.47 -26.66
C LYS A 187 -1.15 6.20 -25.91
N THR A 188 -1.99 5.65 -25.03
CA THR A 188 -1.69 4.43 -24.24
C THR A 188 -1.40 3.23 -25.15
N SER A 189 -0.29 2.52 -24.89
CA SER A 189 0.10 1.34 -25.69
C SER A 189 -0.72 0.11 -25.31
N ASP A 190 -0.86 -0.87 -26.22
CA ASP A 190 -1.68 -2.06 -25.95
C ASP A 190 -1.17 -2.88 -24.74
N LYS A 191 0.14 -2.85 -24.47
CA LYS A 191 0.74 -3.42 -23.25
C LYS A 191 0.25 -2.72 -21.99
N ASP A 192 0.21 -1.39 -22.00
CA ASP A 192 -0.27 -0.60 -20.86
C ASP A 192 -1.79 -0.80 -20.68
N LEU A 193 -2.56 -0.93 -21.76
CA LEU A 193 -3.99 -1.26 -21.71
C LEU A 193 -4.24 -2.63 -21.07
N SER A 194 -3.48 -3.66 -21.47
CA SER A 194 -3.57 -5.00 -20.87
C SER A 194 -3.31 -4.96 -19.37
N TYR A 195 -2.32 -4.20 -18.92
CA TYR A 195 -2.00 -4.07 -17.50
C TYR A 195 -3.13 -3.40 -16.70
N ILE A 196 -3.76 -2.36 -17.27
CA ILE A 196 -4.91 -1.71 -16.65
C ILE A 196 -6.11 -2.66 -16.60
N GLU A 197 -6.32 -3.48 -17.65
CA GLU A 197 -7.37 -4.49 -17.69
C GLU A 197 -7.20 -5.56 -16.60
N GLU A 198 -5.97 -6.00 -16.32
CA GLU A 198 -5.69 -6.85 -15.16
C GLU A 198 -6.15 -6.19 -13.85
N GLY A 199 -5.94 -4.87 -13.73
CA GLY A 199 -6.40 -4.09 -12.59
C GLY A 199 -7.92 -4.04 -12.43
N ILE A 200 -8.66 -3.96 -13.53
CA ILE A 200 -10.14 -4.05 -13.54
C ILE A 200 -10.57 -5.40 -12.99
N ASN A 201 -10.05 -6.49 -13.56
CA ASN A 201 -10.42 -7.86 -13.17
C ASN A 201 -10.09 -8.13 -11.69
N MET A 202 -8.92 -7.68 -11.24
CA MET A 202 -8.48 -7.82 -9.85
C MET A 202 -9.44 -7.12 -8.87
N ASN A 203 -9.81 -5.88 -9.18
CA ASN A 203 -10.68 -5.08 -8.32
C ASN A 203 -12.14 -5.54 -8.35
N LEU A 204 -12.64 -6.04 -9.49
CA LEU A 204 -13.97 -6.67 -9.55
C LEU A 204 -14.02 -7.94 -8.72
N LYS A 205 -13.00 -8.80 -8.84
CA LYS A 205 -12.93 -10.07 -8.11
C LYS A 205 -12.98 -9.87 -6.59
N ILE A 206 -12.24 -8.89 -6.06
CA ILE A 206 -12.31 -8.62 -4.61
C ILE A 206 -13.63 -7.97 -4.19
N ALA A 207 -14.30 -7.20 -5.07
CA ALA A 207 -15.62 -6.63 -4.80
C ALA A 207 -16.67 -7.73 -4.63
N GLU A 208 -16.62 -8.77 -5.47
CA GLU A 208 -17.51 -9.93 -5.39
C GLU A 208 -17.37 -10.67 -4.05
N GLU A 209 -16.13 -10.90 -3.59
CA GLU A 209 -15.88 -11.50 -2.28
C GLU A 209 -16.30 -10.56 -1.13
N GLY A 210 -16.08 -9.25 -1.29
CA GLY A 210 -16.50 -8.24 -0.32
C GLY A 210 -18.01 -8.20 -0.08
N LEU A 211 -18.82 -8.50 -1.10
CA LEU A 211 -20.29 -8.57 -0.96
C LEU A 211 -20.76 -9.73 -0.08
N LYS A 212 -19.91 -10.73 0.17
CA LYS A 212 -20.21 -11.84 1.07
C LYS A 212 -20.04 -11.44 2.54
N LEU A 213 -19.25 -10.40 2.82
CA LEU A 213 -19.02 -9.89 4.16
C LEU A 213 -20.23 -9.09 4.67
N ASP A 214 -20.54 -9.23 5.96
CA ASP A 214 -21.56 -8.41 6.64
C ASP A 214 -21.01 -7.00 6.94
N LYS A 215 -20.75 -6.24 5.88
CA LYS A 215 -20.16 -4.89 5.88
C LYS A 215 -20.94 -3.94 4.96
N THR A 216 -20.43 -2.71 4.80
CA THR A 216 -21.04 -1.60 4.08
C THR A 216 -21.56 -1.99 2.69
N GLY A 217 -20.76 -2.68 1.87
CA GLY A 217 -21.17 -3.09 0.52
C GLY A 217 -22.43 -3.96 0.51
N LYS A 218 -22.52 -4.94 1.42
CA LYS A 218 -23.70 -5.81 1.56
C LYS A 218 -24.91 -5.06 2.12
N ILE A 219 -24.69 -4.12 3.05
CA ILE A 219 -25.75 -3.24 3.58
C ILE A 219 -26.31 -2.36 2.46
N LEU A 220 -25.45 -1.69 1.70
CA LEU A 220 -25.86 -0.85 0.57
C LEU A 220 -26.64 -1.64 -0.48
N LYS A 221 -26.23 -2.88 -0.78
CA LYS A 221 -26.93 -3.77 -1.72
C LYS A 221 -28.37 -4.10 -1.28
N LYS A 222 -28.67 -4.07 0.02
CA LYS A 222 -30.03 -4.29 0.53
C LYS A 222 -30.91 -3.03 0.47
N ILE A 223 -30.30 -1.85 0.51
CA ILE A 223 -31.01 -0.57 0.63
C ILE A 223 -31.22 0.09 -0.75
N TYR A 224 -30.26 -0.06 -1.67
CA TYR A 224 -30.29 0.59 -2.97
C TYR A 224 -30.66 -0.38 -4.08
N ASP A 225 -31.36 0.12 -5.10
CA ASP A 225 -31.53 -0.59 -6.36
C ASP A 225 -30.20 -0.68 -7.11
N ASN A 226 -29.70 -1.88 -7.33
CA ASN A 226 -28.44 -2.16 -8.01
C ASN A 226 -28.56 -2.06 -9.56
N SER A 227 -29.75 -1.77 -10.09
CA SER A 227 -29.94 -1.49 -11.52
C SER A 227 -29.42 -0.10 -11.91
N GLU A 228 -29.47 0.86 -10.98
CA GLU A 228 -29.00 2.22 -11.19
C GLU A 228 -27.47 2.32 -11.08
N LEU A 229 -26.84 3.03 -12.01
CA LEU A 229 -25.39 3.15 -12.08
C LEU A 229 -24.76 3.70 -10.80
N TYR A 230 -25.31 4.77 -10.23
CA TYR A 230 -24.76 5.39 -9.02
C TYR A 230 -24.81 4.46 -7.82
N SER A 231 -25.92 3.75 -7.65
CA SER A 231 -26.12 2.75 -6.61
C SER A 231 -25.15 1.58 -6.78
N LYS A 232 -25.06 1.04 -8.00
CA LYS A 232 -24.12 -0.03 -8.34
C LYS A 232 -22.66 0.36 -8.07
N ALA A 233 -22.26 1.57 -8.47
CA ALA A 233 -20.92 2.10 -8.21
C ALA A 233 -20.59 2.17 -6.72
N LYS A 234 -21.51 2.70 -5.89
CA LYS A 234 -21.37 2.74 -4.44
C LYS A 234 -21.23 1.34 -3.84
N ILE A 235 -22.09 0.40 -4.23
CA ILE A 235 -22.10 -0.97 -3.73
C ILE A 235 -20.78 -1.67 -4.04
N VAL A 236 -20.36 -1.65 -5.31
CA VAL A 236 -19.17 -2.38 -5.77
C VAL A 236 -17.89 -1.81 -5.16
N CYS A 237 -17.72 -0.47 -5.16
CA CYS A 237 -16.54 0.16 -4.58
C CYS A 237 -16.47 -0.04 -3.06
N SER A 238 -17.61 0.03 -2.37
CA SER A 238 -17.68 -0.24 -0.92
C SER A 238 -17.32 -1.68 -0.61
N ALA A 239 -17.84 -2.64 -1.38
CA ALA A 239 -17.53 -4.06 -1.18
C ALA A 239 -16.04 -4.37 -1.37
N ALA A 240 -15.41 -3.85 -2.42
CA ALA A 240 -13.96 -4.02 -2.64
C ALA A 240 -13.15 -3.43 -1.47
N THR A 241 -13.55 -2.24 -1.01
CA THR A 241 -12.91 -1.57 0.13
C THR A 241 -13.12 -2.38 1.42
N ASP A 242 -14.32 -2.86 1.68
CA ASP A 242 -14.64 -3.69 2.85
C ASP A 242 -13.81 -4.96 2.87
N ALA A 243 -13.74 -5.71 1.77
CA ALA A 243 -12.91 -6.91 1.64
C ALA A 243 -11.43 -6.63 1.96
N ARG A 244 -10.89 -5.55 1.37
CA ARG A 244 -9.50 -5.15 1.60
C ARG A 244 -9.25 -4.75 3.06
N MET A 245 -10.12 -3.92 3.63
CA MET A 245 -10.00 -3.42 5.01
C MET A 245 -10.34 -4.45 6.07
N TYR A 246 -11.10 -5.47 5.71
CA TYR A 246 -11.30 -6.68 6.50
C TYR A 246 -10.07 -7.60 6.47
N GLY A 247 -9.14 -7.40 5.54
CA GLY A 247 -7.91 -8.18 5.45
C GLY A 247 -8.08 -9.50 4.69
N LEU A 248 -9.03 -9.58 3.75
CA LEU A 248 -9.08 -10.73 2.84
C LEU A 248 -7.75 -10.87 2.11
N PRO A 249 -7.22 -12.09 1.93
CA PRO A 249 -5.91 -12.33 1.32
C PRO A 249 -5.97 -12.25 -0.21
N MET A 250 -6.57 -11.18 -0.71
CA MET A 250 -6.75 -10.89 -2.13
C MET A 250 -6.21 -9.50 -2.44
N PRO A 251 -5.46 -9.34 -3.54
CA PRO A 251 -4.93 -8.04 -3.90
C PRO A 251 -6.00 -7.15 -4.51
N VAL A 252 -5.80 -5.85 -4.38
CA VAL A 252 -6.41 -4.82 -5.23
C VAL A 252 -5.34 -4.18 -6.10
N MET A 253 -5.70 -3.71 -7.29
CA MET A 253 -4.78 -2.88 -8.06
C MET A 253 -4.83 -1.47 -7.49
N SER A 254 -3.68 -0.96 -7.04
CA SER A 254 -3.58 0.35 -6.40
C SER A 254 -3.61 1.51 -7.40
N SER A 255 -3.74 2.73 -6.88
CA SER A 255 -3.41 3.95 -7.60
C SER A 255 -2.85 4.96 -6.60
N GLY A 256 -1.83 5.74 -6.98
CA GLY A 256 -1.17 6.65 -6.04
C GLY A 256 -0.66 5.91 -4.80
N GLN A 257 -0.20 4.66 -4.98
CA GLN A 257 0.23 3.74 -3.91
C GLN A 257 -0.89 3.29 -2.96
N SER A 258 -2.15 3.70 -3.13
CA SER A 258 -3.27 3.31 -2.28
C SER A 258 -4.21 2.35 -2.98
N GLY A 259 -4.50 1.22 -2.33
CA GLY A 259 -5.46 0.24 -2.82
C GLY A 259 -6.88 0.78 -2.92
N ASN A 260 -7.34 1.55 -1.92
CA ASN A 260 -8.69 2.15 -1.95
C ASN A 260 -8.82 3.22 -3.04
N GLN A 261 -7.76 4.00 -3.28
CA GLN A 261 -7.76 4.94 -4.41
C GLN A 261 -7.78 4.18 -5.75
N GLY A 262 -7.07 3.06 -5.85
CA GLY A 262 -7.12 2.17 -7.01
C GLY A 262 -8.52 1.63 -7.30
N VAL A 263 -9.24 1.16 -6.27
CA VAL A 263 -10.65 0.73 -6.37
C VAL A 263 -11.50 1.81 -7.03
N VAL A 264 -11.39 3.06 -6.57
CA VAL A 264 -12.18 4.18 -7.10
C VAL A 264 -11.74 4.56 -8.52
N ALA A 265 -10.43 4.74 -8.73
CA ALA A 265 -9.85 5.16 -10.01
C ALA A 265 -10.13 4.15 -11.15
N ILE A 266 -10.27 2.87 -10.81
CA ILE A 266 -10.47 1.79 -11.79
C ILE A 266 -11.96 1.45 -11.94
N LEU A 267 -12.69 1.21 -10.84
CA LEU A 267 -14.05 0.68 -10.93
C LEU A 267 -15.07 1.75 -11.34
N LEU A 268 -14.89 3.03 -10.99
CA LEU A 268 -15.86 4.05 -11.38
C LEU A 268 -15.91 4.27 -12.90
N PRO A 269 -14.79 4.53 -13.61
CA PRO A 269 -14.85 4.68 -15.07
C PRO A 269 -15.30 3.39 -15.76
N TYR A 270 -14.88 2.22 -15.25
CA TYR A 270 -15.31 0.93 -15.76
C TYR A 270 -16.83 0.75 -15.68
N LEU A 271 -17.42 0.89 -14.49
CA LEU A 271 -18.86 0.70 -14.28
C LEU A 271 -19.68 1.71 -15.10
N TYR A 272 -19.25 2.96 -15.16
CA TYR A 272 -19.89 3.99 -15.98
C TYR A 272 -19.86 3.62 -17.47
N GLY A 273 -18.67 3.31 -17.99
CA GLY A 273 -18.47 2.99 -19.38
C GLY A 273 -19.24 1.76 -19.83
N THR A 274 -19.23 0.69 -19.03
CA THR A 274 -20.00 -0.52 -19.31
C THR A 274 -21.50 -0.25 -19.28
N HIS A 275 -22.00 0.50 -18.30
CA HIS A 275 -23.42 0.86 -18.22
C HIS A 275 -23.88 1.70 -19.43
N LYS A 276 -23.03 2.61 -19.91
CA LYS A 276 -23.27 3.43 -21.10
C LYS A 276 -22.93 2.74 -22.43
N LYS A 277 -22.52 1.47 -22.41
CA LYS A 277 -22.13 0.67 -23.59
C LYS A 277 -21.03 1.36 -24.42
N ILE A 278 -20.08 2.03 -23.75
CA ILE A 278 -18.93 2.66 -24.39
C ILE A 278 -17.95 1.57 -24.86
N ASP A 279 -17.24 1.83 -25.96
CA ASP A 279 -16.15 0.98 -26.44
C ASP A 279 -15.13 0.65 -25.33
N LYS A 280 -14.77 -0.63 -25.21
CA LYS A 280 -13.91 -1.14 -24.15
C LYS A 280 -12.53 -0.46 -24.15
N LYS A 281 -11.93 -0.21 -25.32
CA LYS A 281 -10.62 0.45 -25.41
C LYS A 281 -10.70 1.88 -24.87
N LYS A 282 -11.79 2.61 -25.16
CA LYS A 282 -12.04 3.94 -24.60
C LYS A 282 -12.23 3.92 -23.08
N ILE A 283 -12.91 2.89 -22.53
CA ILE A 283 -13.03 2.71 -21.08
C ILE A 283 -11.66 2.53 -20.43
N ILE A 284 -10.82 1.64 -20.95
CA ILE A 284 -9.49 1.37 -20.38
C ILE A 284 -8.60 2.62 -20.45
N LYS A 285 -8.64 3.39 -21.56
CA LYS A 285 -7.95 4.68 -21.65
C LYS A 285 -8.44 5.70 -20.61
N SER A 286 -9.73 5.73 -20.31
CA SER A 286 -10.25 6.61 -19.25
C SER A 286 -9.72 6.25 -17.85
N ILE A 287 -9.44 4.97 -17.61
CA ILE A 287 -8.80 4.50 -16.37
C ILE A 287 -7.32 4.88 -16.34
N ALA A 288 -6.62 4.82 -17.49
CA ALA A 288 -5.25 5.36 -17.60
C ALA A 288 -5.21 6.84 -17.20
N LEU A 289 -6.17 7.63 -17.70
CA LEU A 289 -6.31 9.03 -17.31
C LEU A 289 -6.61 9.19 -15.82
N ALA A 290 -7.50 8.37 -15.24
CA ALA A 290 -7.80 8.40 -13.82
C ALA A 290 -6.55 8.17 -12.94
N HIS A 291 -5.68 7.23 -13.34
CA HIS A 291 -4.39 7.02 -12.67
C HIS A 291 -3.45 8.22 -12.79
N LEU A 292 -3.34 8.83 -13.98
CA LEU A 292 -2.54 10.03 -14.20
C LEU A 292 -3.04 11.21 -13.35
N ILE A 293 -4.35 11.43 -13.30
CA ILE A 293 -4.96 12.49 -12.49
C ILE A 293 -4.72 12.24 -11.00
N ASN A 294 -4.91 11.00 -10.52
CA ASN A 294 -4.64 10.69 -9.12
C ASN A 294 -3.16 10.93 -8.78
N SER A 295 -2.24 10.47 -9.63
CA SER A 295 -0.80 10.71 -9.46
C SER A 295 -0.47 12.21 -9.47
N TYR A 296 -1.08 12.99 -10.38
CA TYR A 296 -0.93 14.44 -10.45
C TYR A 296 -1.34 15.11 -9.13
N ILE A 297 -2.52 14.78 -8.59
CA ILE A 297 -3.00 15.32 -7.31
C ILE A 297 -2.04 14.96 -6.16
N LYS A 298 -1.51 13.73 -6.16
CA LYS A 298 -0.57 13.25 -5.15
C LYS A 298 0.75 14.02 -5.15
N THR A 299 1.16 14.62 -6.26
CA THR A 299 2.35 15.51 -6.29
C THR A 299 2.18 16.78 -5.44
N TYR A 300 0.95 17.14 -5.07
CA TYR A 300 0.64 18.28 -4.21
C TYR A 300 0.28 17.87 -2.77
N LEU A 301 -0.32 16.69 -2.58
CA LEU A 301 -0.81 16.24 -1.27
C LEU A 301 0.12 15.26 -0.53
N GLY A 302 1.08 14.66 -1.21
CA GLY A 302 1.98 13.66 -0.63
C GLY A 302 1.39 12.25 -0.53
N GLU A 303 2.11 11.36 0.15
CA GLU A 303 1.78 9.93 0.16
C GLU A 303 0.67 9.52 1.14
N LEU A 304 0.53 10.23 2.24
CA LEU A 304 -0.46 9.92 3.26
C LEU A 304 -1.72 10.75 3.03
N SER A 305 -2.88 10.11 3.15
CA SER A 305 -4.12 10.86 3.24
C SER A 305 -4.14 11.67 4.55
N PRO A 306 -4.49 12.98 4.51
CA PRO A 306 -4.62 13.82 5.70
C PRO A 306 -5.42 13.17 6.83
#